data_AF-A0ABC9DC51-F1
#
_entry.id   AF-A0ABC9DC51-F1
#
_cell.length_a   1.000
_cell.length_b   1.000
_cell.length_c   1.000
_cell.angle_alpha   90.00
_cell.angle_beta   90.00
_cell.angle_gamma   90.00
#
_symmetry.space_group_name_H-M   'P 1'
#
loop_
_entity.id
_entity.type
_entity.pdbx_description
1 polymer ?
#
loop_
_entity_poly.entity_id
_entity_poly.type
_entity_poly.pdbx_seq_one_letter_code
_entity_poly.pdbx_strand_id
1 'polypeptide(L)'
;MASSKAKKLPPFPALQLVSCQWALCFACLYAAVAYRAINHPSSSQSPRYRLPPAAALLRAQLWCSAPQAAAAALALLLPAGRRRRALALAALAAAAVNHGVLARLLGLLRGAAPPGDVVLLSVAGLVTCAALVTDLVGFLAILIGGQEG
;
A
#
# COMPACT_ATOMS: atom_id res chain seq x y z
N MET A 1 31.48 32.04 20.64
CA MET A 1 30.28 31.58 19.89
C MET A 1 30.55 30.18 19.37
N ALA A 2 30.07 29.15 20.05
CA ALA A 2 30.24 27.76 19.63
C ALA A 2 29.17 27.42 18.59
N SER A 3 29.61 27.23 17.34
CA SER A 3 28.75 26.74 16.26
C SER A 3 28.41 25.27 16.53
N SER A 4 27.20 25.03 17.00
CA SER A 4 26.59 23.70 17.12
C SER A 4 26.42 23.13 15.71
N LYS A 5 27.41 22.38 15.23
CA LYS A 5 27.25 21.53 14.03
C LYS A 5 26.20 20.47 14.35
N ALA A 6 24.97 20.70 13.90
CA ALA A 6 23.93 19.68 13.89
C ALA A 6 24.50 18.41 13.25
N LYS A 7 24.54 17.31 14.01
CA LYS A 7 24.90 15.99 13.49
C LYS A 7 23.88 15.64 12.41
N LYS A 8 24.30 15.72 11.15
CA LYS A 8 23.52 15.25 10.00
C LYS A 8 23.24 13.76 10.22
N LEU A 9 21.98 13.42 10.43
CA LEU A 9 21.57 12.02 10.48
C LEU A 9 21.79 11.44 9.08
N PRO A 10 22.43 10.26 8.95
CA PRO A 10 22.51 9.63 7.65
C PRO A 10 21.10 9.36 7.12
N PRO A 11 20.86 9.46 5.79
CA PRO A 11 19.61 8.99 5.20
C PRO A 11 19.40 7.57 5.70
N PHE A 12 18.24 7.21 6.26
CA PHE A 12 18.04 5.88 6.85
C PHE A 12 17.88 4.84 5.72
N PRO A 13 18.93 4.11 5.25
CA PRO A 13 18.77 3.12 4.18
C PRO A 13 17.84 1.98 4.64
N ALA A 14 17.84 1.69 5.95
CA ALA A 14 16.96 0.72 6.57
C ALA A 14 15.48 1.12 6.41
N LEU A 15 15.15 2.41 6.54
CA LEU A 15 13.77 2.87 6.36
C LEU A 15 13.29 2.65 4.92
N GLN A 16 14.13 2.96 3.93
CA GLN A 16 13.79 2.68 2.53
C GLN A 16 13.58 1.18 2.29
N LEU A 17 14.43 0.31 2.85
CA LEU A 17 14.25 -1.15 2.74
C LEU A 17 12.94 -1.60 3.36
N VAL A 18 12.66 -1.16 4.60
CA VAL A 18 11.44 -1.53 5.32
C VAL A 18 10.20 -1.04 4.58
N SER A 19 10.20 0.21 4.11
CA SER A 19 9.09 0.76 3.32
C SER A 19 8.88 0.04 1.99
N CYS A 20 9.96 -0.35 1.29
CA CYS A 20 9.84 -1.10 0.04
C CYS A 20 9.35 -2.53 0.30
N GLN A 21 9.85 -3.20 1.34
CA GLN A 21 9.37 -4.52 1.73
C GLN A 21 7.89 -4.49 2.10
N TRP A 22 7.47 -3.48 2.88
CA TRP A 22 6.08 -3.23 3.22
C TRP A 22 5.20 -3.07 1.96
N ALA A 23 5.59 -2.16 1.06
CA ALA A 23 4.88 -1.95 -0.20
C ALA A 23 4.82 -3.22 -1.05
N LEU A 24 5.90 -4.01 -1.13
CA LEU A 24 5.92 -5.27 -1.87
C LEU A 24 4.95 -6.30 -1.26
N CYS A 25 4.97 -6.48 0.05
CA CYS A 25 4.09 -7.41 0.76
C CYS A 25 2.61 -7.09 0.49
N PHE A 26 2.21 -5.82 0.61
CA PHE A 26 0.84 -5.41 0.34
C PHE A 26 0.45 -5.57 -1.12
N ALA A 27 1.35 -5.26 -2.07
CA ALA A 27 1.09 -5.47 -3.48
C ALA A 27 0.79 -6.96 -3.78
N CYS A 28 1.61 -7.87 -3.25
CA CYS A 28 1.40 -9.31 -3.41
C CYS A 28 0.09 -9.78 -2.77
N LEU A 29 -0.19 -9.33 -1.54
CA LEU A 29 -1.43 -9.66 -0.83
C LEU A 29 -2.66 -9.20 -1.62
N TYR A 30 -2.64 -7.96 -2.11
CA TYR A 30 -3.73 -7.38 -2.87
C TYR A 30 -3.93 -8.03 -4.23
N ALA A 31 -2.86 -8.32 -4.96
CA ALA A 31 -2.93 -9.08 -6.20
C ALA A 31 -3.54 -10.46 -5.96
N ALA A 32 -3.10 -11.18 -4.92
CA ALA A 32 -3.59 -12.52 -4.60
C ALA A 32 -5.07 -12.52 -4.20
N VAL A 33 -5.49 -11.59 -3.34
CA VAL A 33 -6.88 -11.45 -2.91
C VAL A 33 -7.77 -11.09 -4.10
N ALA A 34 -7.36 -10.11 -4.92
CA ALA A 34 -8.13 -9.69 -6.08
C ALA A 34 -8.22 -10.80 -7.15
N TYR A 35 -7.11 -11.49 -7.43
CA TYR A 35 -7.07 -12.61 -8.36
C TYR A 35 -7.99 -13.74 -7.92
N ARG A 36 -7.94 -14.12 -6.63
CA ARG A 36 -8.81 -15.16 -6.07
C ARG A 36 -10.29 -14.74 -6.14
N ALA A 37 -10.60 -13.49 -5.81
CA ALA A 37 -11.97 -12.99 -5.86
C ALA A 37 -12.56 -13.00 -7.28
N ILE A 38 -11.74 -12.70 -8.29
CA ILE A 38 -12.16 -12.68 -9.70
C ILE A 38 -12.29 -14.10 -10.28
N ASN A 39 -11.29 -14.96 -10.08
CA ASN A 39 -11.20 -16.25 -10.78
C ASN A 39 -11.83 -17.42 -10.02
N HIS A 40 -11.96 -17.31 -8.69
CA HIS A 40 -12.55 -18.34 -7.85
C HIS A 40 -13.66 -17.74 -6.97
N PRO A 41 -14.77 -17.27 -7.59
CA PRO A 41 -15.92 -16.83 -6.84
C PRO A 41 -16.48 -18.01 -6.04
N SER A 42 -16.39 -17.96 -4.70
CA SER A 42 -16.94 -19.04 -3.88
C SER A 42 -18.47 -19.08 -4.00
N SER A 43 -19.08 -20.26 -3.87
CA SER A 43 -20.56 -20.37 -3.78
C SER A 43 -21.13 -19.60 -2.58
N SER A 44 -20.28 -19.31 -1.59
CA SER A 44 -20.53 -18.46 -0.43
C SER A 44 -20.16 -16.99 -0.62
N GLN A 45 -19.54 -16.60 -1.74
CA GLN A 45 -19.28 -15.18 -2.00
C GLN A 45 -20.63 -14.51 -2.15
N SER A 46 -20.93 -13.66 -1.17
CA SER A 46 -22.18 -12.92 -1.18
C SER A 46 -22.37 -12.21 -2.53
N PRO A 47 -23.62 -12.04 -3.00
CA PRO A 47 -23.93 -11.30 -4.24
C PRO A 47 -23.23 -9.92 -4.33
N ARG A 48 -22.76 -9.40 -3.19
CA ARG A 48 -22.05 -8.13 -2.99
C ARG A 48 -20.77 -8.00 -3.82
N TYR A 49 -20.03 -9.10 -4.07
CA TYR A 49 -18.83 -9.07 -4.94
C TYR A 49 -19.18 -9.02 -6.44
N ARG A 50 -20.42 -9.34 -6.81
CA ARG A 50 -20.92 -9.30 -8.18
C ARG A 50 -21.51 -7.93 -8.55
N LEU A 51 -21.51 -6.97 -7.64
CA LEU A 51 -21.89 -5.59 -7.95
C LEU A 51 -20.88 -5.02 -8.97
N PRO A 52 -21.32 -4.39 -10.08
CA PRO A 52 -20.43 -3.83 -11.09
C PRO A 52 -19.30 -2.94 -10.53
N PRO A 53 -19.54 -2.10 -9.50
CA PRO A 53 -18.49 -1.31 -8.87
C PRO A 53 -17.42 -2.14 -8.14
N ALA A 54 -17.80 -3.25 -7.48
CA ALA A 54 -16.86 -4.09 -6.74
C ALA A 54 -15.91 -4.83 -7.68
N ALA A 55 -16.42 -5.37 -8.80
CA ALA A 55 -15.60 -6.02 -9.81
C ALA A 55 -14.64 -5.05 -10.52
N ALA A 56 -15.04 -3.79 -10.72
CA ALA A 56 -14.18 -2.75 -11.25
C ALA A 56 -13.03 -2.42 -10.26
N LEU A 57 -13.33 -2.30 -8.96
CA LEU A 57 -12.33 -2.04 -7.93
C LEU A 57 -11.35 -3.22 -7.76
N LEU A 58 -11.82 -4.47 -7.82
CA LEU A 58 -10.93 -5.64 -7.78
C LEU A 58 -9.95 -5.66 -8.97
N ARG A 59 -10.44 -5.33 -10.17
CA ARG A 59 -9.57 -5.20 -11.35
C ARG A 59 -8.59 -4.05 -11.19
N ALA A 60 -9.04 -2.89 -10.70
CA ALA A 60 -8.17 -1.76 -10.42
C ALA A 60 -7.08 -2.12 -9.40
N GLN A 61 -7.42 -2.84 -8.33
CA GLN A 61 -6.46 -3.33 -7.33
C GLN A 61 -5.37 -4.20 -7.97
N LEU A 62 -5.76 -5.10 -8.88
CA LEU A 62 -4.84 -5.98 -9.60
C LEU A 62 -3.88 -5.18 -10.49
N TRP A 63 -4.42 -4.23 -11.24
CA TRP A 63 -3.66 -3.33 -12.11
C TRP A 63 -2.72 -2.40 -11.34
N CYS A 64 -3.10 -1.95 -10.14
CA CYS A 64 -2.26 -1.12 -9.28
C CYS A 64 -1.17 -1.92 -8.55
N SER A 65 -1.44 -3.19 -8.24
CA SER A 65 -0.50 -4.05 -7.51
C SER A 65 0.75 -4.40 -8.31
N ALA A 66 0.63 -4.58 -9.63
CA ALA A 66 1.78 -4.88 -10.48
C ALA A 66 2.87 -3.78 -10.50
N PRO A 67 2.56 -2.51 -10.83
CA PRO A 67 3.56 -1.44 -10.80
C PRO A 67 4.07 -1.14 -9.38
N GLN A 68 3.23 -1.29 -8.34
CA GLN A 68 3.66 -1.18 -6.94
C GLN A 68 4.74 -2.22 -6.60
N ALA A 69 4.48 -3.49 -6.90
CA ALA A 69 5.42 -4.58 -6.66
C ALA A 69 6.71 -4.40 -7.45
N ALA A 70 6.61 -4.02 -8.73
CA ALA A 70 7.77 -3.77 -9.58
C ALA A 70 8.64 -2.62 -9.03
N ALA A 71 8.03 -1.48 -8.67
CA ALA A 71 8.75 -0.35 -8.10
C ALA A 71 9.43 -0.73 -6.77
N ALA A 72 8.72 -1.43 -5.89
CA ALA A 72 9.24 -1.89 -4.60
C ALA A 72 10.41 -2.87 -4.77
N ALA A 73 10.27 -3.87 -5.65
CA ALA A 73 11.31 -4.84 -5.93
C ALA A 73 12.57 -4.19 -6.53
N LEU A 74 12.40 -3.29 -7.51
CA LEU A 74 13.51 -2.54 -8.08
C LEU A 74 14.20 -1.66 -7.03
N ALA A 75 13.45 -1.02 -6.15
CA ALA A 75 14.03 -0.24 -5.05
C ALA A 75 14.82 -1.09 -4.05
N LEU A 76 14.42 -2.35 -3.81
CA LEU A 76 15.17 -3.29 -2.96
C LEU A 76 16.46 -3.79 -3.61
N LEU A 77 16.45 -4.00 -4.93
CA LEU A 77 17.58 -4.57 -5.67
C LEU A 77 18.64 -3.54 -6.06
N LEU A 78 18.26 -2.27 -6.20
CA LEU A 78 19.18 -1.23 -6.64
C LEU A 78 20.11 -0.74 -5.50
N PRO A 79 21.34 -0.31 -5.83
CA PRO A 79 22.22 0.34 -4.86
C PRO A 79 21.58 1.64 -4.35
N ALA A 80 22.02 2.08 -3.17
CA ALA A 80 21.59 3.34 -2.58
C ALA A 80 21.86 4.50 -3.54
N GLY A 81 20.87 5.36 -3.74
CA GLY A 81 20.98 6.50 -4.63
C GLY A 81 19.63 7.07 -5.06
N ARG A 82 19.68 8.10 -5.91
CA ARG A 82 18.49 8.85 -6.36
C ARG A 82 17.44 7.95 -7.03
N ARG A 83 17.88 6.97 -7.85
CA ARG A 83 16.98 6.03 -8.55
C ARG A 83 16.22 5.13 -7.58
N ARG A 84 16.93 4.45 -6.66
CA ARG A 84 16.33 3.62 -5.62
C ARG A 84 15.32 4.41 -4.78
N ARG A 85 15.68 5.64 -4.40
CA ARG A 85 14.80 6.52 -3.65
C ARG A 85 13.53 6.90 -4.42
N ALA A 86 13.66 7.26 -5.69
CA ALA A 86 12.50 7.59 -6.52
C ALA A 86 11.55 6.39 -6.65
N LEU A 87 12.10 5.18 -6.81
CA LEU A 87 11.33 3.94 -6.86
C LEU A 87 10.65 3.62 -5.52
N ALA A 88 11.32 3.86 -4.39
CA ALA A 88 10.73 3.69 -3.06
C ALA A 88 9.55 4.65 -2.84
N LEU A 89 9.68 5.92 -3.25
CA LEU A 89 8.59 6.89 -3.22
C LEU A 89 7.44 6.48 -4.15
N ALA A 90 7.75 6.01 -5.35
CA ALA A 90 6.75 5.51 -6.29
C ALA A 90 6.00 4.28 -5.74
N ALA A 91 6.72 3.36 -5.10
CA ALA A 91 6.13 2.18 -4.46
C ALA A 91 5.17 2.57 -3.32
N LEU A 92 5.56 3.51 -2.46
CA LEU A 92 4.69 4.02 -1.39
C LEU A 92 3.49 4.80 -1.92
N ALA A 93 3.66 5.60 -2.97
CA ALA A 93 2.54 6.29 -3.61
C ALA A 93 1.55 5.28 -4.22
N ALA A 94 2.05 4.25 -4.89
CA ALA A 94 1.21 3.18 -5.42
C ALA A 94 0.52 2.37 -4.30
N ALA A 95 1.20 2.11 -3.18
CA ALA A 95 0.63 1.48 -1.99
C ALA A 95 -0.53 2.31 -1.41
N ALA A 96 -0.35 3.62 -1.26
CA ALA A 96 -1.41 4.53 -0.83
C ALA A 96 -2.63 4.49 -1.75
N VAL A 97 -2.43 4.47 -3.08
CA VAL A 97 -3.53 4.30 -4.06
C VAL A 97 -4.23 2.95 -3.86
N ASN A 98 -3.47 1.87 -3.70
CA ASN A 98 -4.01 0.53 -3.47
C ASN A 98 -4.80 0.41 -2.16
N HIS A 99 -4.36 1.07 -1.08
CA HIS A 99 -5.12 1.19 0.15
C HIS A 99 -6.42 1.99 -0.07
N GLY A 100 -6.39 3.04 -0.88
CA GLY A 100 -7.58 3.81 -1.25
C GLY A 100 -8.61 2.99 -2.04
N VAL A 101 -8.17 2.18 -3.00
CA VAL A 101 -9.04 1.24 -3.74
C VAL A 101 -9.66 0.21 -2.79
N LEU A 102 -8.85 -0.37 -1.89
CA LEU A 102 -9.34 -1.30 -0.88
C LEU A 102 -10.35 -0.65 0.08
N ALA A 103 -10.08 0.56 0.57
CA ALA A 103 -10.98 1.27 1.48
C ALA A 103 -12.35 1.53 0.82
N ARG A 104 -12.35 1.89 -0.48
CA ARG A 104 -13.60 2.01 -1.27
C ARG A 104 -14.33 0.67 -1.38
N LEU A 105 -13.61 -0.41 -1.67
CA LEU A 105 -14.18 -1.75 -1.73
C LEU A 105 -14.79 -2.17 -0.38
N LEU A 106 -14.08 -1.97 0.72
CA LEU A 106 -14.56 -2.26 2.07
C LEU A 106 -15.79 -1.43 2.43
N GLY A 107 -15.84 -0.15 2.03
CA GLY A 107 -17.01 0.71 2.21
C GLY A 107 -18.25 0.19 1.48
N LEU A 108 -18.10 -0.23 0.22
CA LEU A 108 -19.19 -0.85 -0.54
C LEU A 108 -19.66 -2.16 0.08
N LEU A 109 -18.72 -3.03 0.47
CA LEU A 109 -19.04 -4.30 1.11
C LEU A 109 -19.74 -4.10 2.45
N ARG A 110 -19.33 -3.09 3.23
CA ARG A 110 -19.94 -2.74 4.51
C ARG A 110 -21.37 -2.23 4.35
N GLY A 111 -21.63 -1.39 3.35
CA GLY A 111 -22.98 -0.89 3.08
C GLY A 111 -23.98 -2.00 2.71
N ALA A 112 -23.48 -3.12 2.18
CA ALA A 112 -24.28 -4.28 1.81
C ALA A 112 -24.20 -5.45 2.83
N ALA A 113 -23.54 -5.25 3.98
CA ALA A 113 -23.21 -6.31 4.92
C ALA A 113 -24.33 -6.57 5.96
N PRO A 114 -24.62 -7.84 6.31
CA PRO A 114 -25.36 -8.24 7.50
C PRO A 114 -24.62 -7.77 8.75
N PRO A 115 -25.35 -7.60 9.87
CA PRO A 115 -24.77 -7.07 11.11
C PRO A 115 -23.50 -7.78 11.58
N GLY A 116 -23.42 -9.11 11.42
CA GLY A 116 -22.27 -9.91 11.83
C GLY A 116 -20.97 -9.64 11.05
N ASP A 117 -21.08 -9.20 9.79
CA ASP A 117 -19.91 -8.93 8.94
C ASP A 117 -19.40 -7.49 9.11
N VAL A 118 -20.23 -6.59 9.65
CA VAL A 118 -19.90 -5.15 9.78
C VAL A 118 -18.70 -4.93 10.69
N VAL A 119 -18.56 -5.71 11.77
CA VAL A 119 -17.43 -5.59 12.70
C VAL A 119 -16.13 -5.94 12.00
N LEU A 120 -16.09 -7.08 11.29
CA LEU A 120 -14.91 -7.52 10.54
C LEU A 120 -14.51 -6.49 9.47
N LEU A 121 -15.48 -5.97 8.71
CA LEU A 121 -15.24 -4.95 7.69
C LEU A 121 -14.80 -3.60 8.29
N SER A 122 -15.26 -3.26 9.49
CA SER A 122 -14.82 -2.07 10.22
C SER A 122 -13.36 -2.20 10.66
N VAL A 123 -12.97 -3.35 11.20
CA VAL A 123 -11.58 -3.64 11.59
C VAL A 123 -10.68 -3.61 10.36
N ALA A 124 -11.09 -4.25 9.26
CA ALA A 124 -10.34 -4.20 8.00
C ALA A 124 -10.17 -2.76 7.48
N GLY A 125 -11.22 -1.94 7.59
CA GLY A 125 -11.17 -0.51 7.23
C GLY A 125 -10.17 0.26 8.09
N LEU A 126 -10.19 0.05 9.42
CA LEU A 126 -9.26 0.69 10.34
C LEU A 126 -7.80 0.31 10.03
N VAL A 127 -7.52 -0.98 9.82
CA VAL A 127 -6.19 -1.47 9.43
C VAL A 127 -5.74 -0.83 8.12
N THR A 128 -6.64 -0.69 7.14
CA THR A 128 -6.35 -0.04 5.87
C THR A 128 -5.99 1.44 6.05
N CYS A 129 -6.70 2.16 6.92
CA CYS A 129 -6.38 3.54 7.25
C CYS A 129 -5.01 3.65 7.95
N ALA A 130 -4.70 2.75 8.89
CA ALA A 130 -3.40 2.72 9.56
C ALA A 130 -2.25 2.44 8.58
N ALA A 131 -2.45 1.55 7.61
CA ALA A 131 -1.48 1.27 6.56
C ALA A 131 -1.25 2.50 5.66
N LEU A 132 -2.32 3.20 5.26
CA LEU A 132 -2.22 4.46 4.50
C LEU A 132 -1.42 5.54 5.25
N VAL A 133 -1.65 5.69 6.56
CA VAL A 133 -0.87 6.62 7.39
C VAL A 133 0.61 6.20 7.44
N THR A 134 0.87 4.90 7.55
CA THR A 134 2.24 4.36 7.55
C THR A 134 2.95 4.65 6.23
N ASP A 135 2.27 4.49 5.10
CA ASP A 135 2.81 4.83 3.78
C ASP A 135 3.13 6.31 3.66
N LEU A 136 2.25 7.19 4.16
CA LEU A 136 2.46 8.64 4.15
C LEU A 136 3.67 9.03 5.01
N VAL A 137 3.78 8.46 6.21
CA VAL A 137 4.92 8.69 7.11
C VAL A 137 6.22 8.20 6.47
N GLY A 138 6.21 7.00 5.88
CA GLY A 138 7.35 6.46 5.15
C GLY A 138 7.73 7.35 3.95
N PHE A 139 6.74 7.84 3.22
CA PHE A 139 6.94 8.69 2.05
C PHE A 139 7.59 10.00 2.46
N LEU A 140 7.04 10.67 3.48
CA LEU A 140 7.58 11.92 4.01
C LEU A 140 8.98 11.74 4.57
N ALA A 141 9.23 10.66 5.31
CA ALA A 141 10.54 10.39 5.88
C ALA A 141 11.60 10.13 4.79
N ILE A 142 11.25 9.39 3.73
CA ILE A 142 12.13 9.21 2.57
C ILE A 142 12.32 10.52 1.80
N LEU A 143 11.28 11.35 1.68
CA LEU A 143 11.31 12.63 0.97
C LEU A 143 12.14 13.70 1.71
N ILE A 144 12.09 13.73 3.03
CA ILE A 144 12.89 14.64 3.85
C ILE A 144 14.33 14.13 3.89
N GLY A 145 14.54 12.86 4.22
CA GLY A 145 15.87 12.28 4.47
C GLY A 145 16.81 12.17 3.27
N GLY A 146 16.38 12.54 2.05
CA GLY A 146 17.31 12.65 0.91
C GLY A 146 17.34 14.04 0.26
N GLN A 147 16.76 15.07 0.89
CA GLN A 147 17.17 16.46 0.61
C GLN A 147 18.57 16.74 1.20
N GLU A 148 19.12 15.79 1.98
CA GLU A 148 20.37 15.92 2.73
C GLU A 148 21.59 15.28 2.05
N GLY A 149 21.45 14.73 0.83
CA GLY A 149 22.49 13.98 0.10
C GLY A 149 22.75 14.50 -1.31
#